data_AF-A0A3Q2ZTA9-F1
#
_entry.id   AF-A0A3Q2ZTA9-F1
#
_cell.length_a   1.000
_cell.length_b   1.000
_cell.length_c   1.000
_cell.angle_alpha   90.00
_cell.angle_beta   90.00
_cell.angle_gamma   90.00
#
_symmetry.space_group_name_H-M   'P 1'
#
loop_
_entity.id
_entity.type
_entity.pdbx_description
1 polymer ?
#
loop_
_entity_poly.entity_id
_entity_poly.type
_entity_poly.pdbx_seq_one_letter_code
_entity_poly.pdbx_strand_id
1 'polypeptide(L)'
;MHVLFFCRFLYQLSLIPNFSSRVFCILFRSNFSESMSCITRKLDILQRVCKALHDSRTVKNILGLVLAFGNFMNGGNRTRGQADGFILDILPKLKDVKSSDGAKSLLSYIVAYYLKNFDEDAGRETCVFPLPEPHDLFQASQMKFDDFQKDLTQLRKDLRGDT
;
A
#
# COMPACT_ATOMS: atom_id res chain seq x y z
N MET A 1 -29.49 45.09 17.31
CA MET A 1 -29.82 43.82 17.99
C MET A 1 -28.72 42.75 17.91
N HIS A 2 -28.11 42.49 16.74
CA HIS A 2 -27.09 41.43 16.60
C HIS A 2 -25.86 41.56 17.52
N VAL A 3 -25.35 42.78 17.75
CA VAL A 3 -24.16 43.01 18.59
C VAL A 3 -24.42 42.70 20.07
N LEU A 4 -25.59 43.06 20.59
CA LEU A 4 -26.00 42.76 21.98
C LEU A 4 -26.14 41.25 22.22
N PHE A 5 -26.61 40.51 21.22
CA PHE A 5 -26.72 39.05 21.29
C PHE A 5 -25.35 38.38 21.33
N PHE A 6 -24.41 38.85 20.49
CA PHE A 6 -23.04 38.37 20.46
C PHE A 6 -22.29 38.62 21.78
N CYS A 7 -22.37 39.83 22.34
CA CYS A 7 -21.75 40.16 23.62
C CYS A 7 -22.32 39.30 24.77
N ARG A 8 -23.64 39.06 24.77
CA ARG A 8 -24.28 38.21 25.78
C ARG A 8 -23.85 36.75 25.64
N PHE A 9 -23.70 36.24 24.42
CA PHE A 9 -23.18 34.89 24.16
C PHE A 9 -21.75 34.73 24.69
N LEU A 10 -20.83 35.64 24.34
CA LEU A 10 -19.45 35.58 24.81
C LEU A 10 -19.33 35.68 26.34
N TYR A 11 -20.14 36.53 26.97
CA TYR A 11 -20.18 36.63 28.42
C TYR A 11 -20.60 35.30 29.06
N GLN A 12 -21.64 34.63 28.53
CA GLN A 12 -22.06 33.31 29.04
C GLN A 12 -20.97 32.25 28.86
N LEU A 13 -20.23 32.26 27.74
CA LEU A 13 -19.09 31.36 27.54
C LEU A 13 -17.97 31.62 28.57
N SER A 14 -17.68 32.87 28.89
CA SER A 14 -16.64 33.22 29.88
C SER A 14 -16.94 32.74 31.30
N LEU A 15 -18.21 32.48 31.62
CA LEU A 15 -18.61 31.95 32.93
C LEU A 15 -18.33 30.44 33.06
N ILE A 16 -18.03 29.74 31.96
CA ILE A 16 -17.75 28.31 31.98
C ILE A 16 -16.31 28.07 32.45
N PRO A 17 -16.09 27.35 33.57
CA PRO A 17 -14.75 27.08 34.06
C PRO A 17 -13.99 26.15 33.11
N ASN A 18 -12.73 26.49 32.81
CA ASN A 18 -11.87 25.76 31.88
C ASN A 18 -12.53 25.54 30.51
N PHE A 19 -13.28 26.53 30.01
CA PHE A 19 -14.05 26.44 28.77
C PHE A 19 -13.24 25.88 27.61
N SER A 20 -12.04 26.41 27.36
CA SER A 20 -11.16 25.97 26.27
C SER A 20 -10.81 24.49 26.36
N SER A 21 -10.36 24.00 27.53
CA SER A 21 -10.03 22.59 27.74
C SER A 21 -11.25 21.68 27.56
N ARG A 22 -12.44 22.11 28.04
CA ARG A 22 -13.68 21.34 27.87
C ARG A 22 -14.06 21.20 26.40
N VAL A 23 -13.99 22.30 25.64
CA VAL A 23 -14.26 22.28 24.19
C VAL A 23 -13.26 21.37 23.49
N PHE A 24 -11.97 21.47 23.80
CA PHE A 24 -10.94 20.59 23.27
C PHE A 24 -11.24 19.11 23.54
N CYS A 25 -11.54 18.74 24.79
CA CYS A 25 -11.85 17.35 25.14
C CYS A 25 -13.09 16.82 24.40
N ILE A 26 -14.13 17.64 24.22
CA ILE A 26 -15.34 17.26 23.48
C ILE A 26 -15.01 16.99 22.01
N LEU A 27 -14.24 17.89 21.37
CA LEU A 27 -13.82 17.75 19.98
C LEU A 27 -12.90 16.54 19.80
N PHE A 28 -11.88 16.39 20.66
CA PHE A 28 -10.97 15.26 20.63
C PHE A 28 -11.71 13.93 20.78
N ARG A 29 -12.60 13.82 21.76
CA ARG A 29 -13.41 12.62 21.98
C ARG A 29 -14.27 12.28 20.74
N SER A 30 -14.82 13.29 20.08
CA SER A 30 -15.62 13.10 18.86
C SER A 30 -14.79 12.57 17.69
N ASN A 31 -13.54 12.99 17.57
CA ASN A 31 -12.70 12.69 16.39
C ASN A 31 -11.76 11.50 16.61
N PHE A 32 -11.40 11.18 17.85
CA PHE A 32 -10.36 10.19 18.18
C PHE A 32 -10.60 8.82 17.53
N SER A 33 -11.84 8.32 17.60
CA SER A 33 -12.20 7.02 17.04
C SER A 33 -11.99 6.97 15.53
N GLU A 34 -12.35 8.04 14.82
CA GLU A 34 -12.19 8.14 13.38
C GLU A 34 -10.71 8.22 12.99
N SER A 35 -9.94 9.08 13.67
CA SER A 35 -8.49 9.21 13.43
C SER A 35 -7.76 7.89 13.65
N MET A 36 -8.03 7.19 14.76
CA MET A 36 -7.42 5.90 15.06
C MET A 36 -7.83 4.81 14.04
N SER A 37 -9.10 4.80 13.64
CA SER A 37 -9.60 3.85 12.61
C SER A 37 -8.94 4.10 11.26
N CYS A 38 -8.74 5.37 10.88
CA CYS A 38 -8.07 5.74 9.64
C CYS A 38 -6.60 5.25 9.61
N ILE A 39 -5.85 5.45 10.70
CA ILE A 39 -4.48 4.97 10.84
C ILE A 39 -4.44 3.44 10.77
N THR A 40 -5.30 2.77 11.55
CA THR A 40 -5.37 1.30 11.61
C THR A 40 -5.66 0.70 10.25
N ARG A 41 -6.66 1.21 9.52
CA ARG A 41 -7.01 0.71 8.18
C ARG A 41 -5.85 0.81 7.19
N LYS A 42 -5.08 1.90 7.22
CA LYS A 42 -3.90 2.07 6.36
C LYS A 42 -2.82 1.03 6.71
N LEU A 43 -2.56 0.81 8.00
CA LEU A 43 -1.61 -0.21 8.47
C LEU A 43 -2.06 -1.63 8.11
N ASP A 44 -3.35 -1.93 8.20
CA ASP A 44 -3.91 -3.23 7.80
C ASP A 44 -3.69 -3.49 6.30
N ILE A 45 -3.94 -2.48 5.44
CA ILE A 45 -3.68 -2.58 4.00
C ILE A 45 -2.20 -2.87 3.76
N LEU A 46 -1.30 -2.09 4.38
CA LEU A 46 0.14 -2.27 4.25
C LEU A 46 0.58 -3.68 4.69
N GLN A 47 0.10 -4.14 5.84
CA GLN A 47 0.41 -5.46 6.37
C GLN A 47 -0.07 -6.57 5.44
N ARG A 48 -1.32 -6.48 4.94
CA ARG A 48 -1.88 -7.46 4.01
C ARG A 48 -1.08 -7.54 2.72
N VAL A 49 -0.72 -6.41 2.13
CA VAL A 49 0.09 -6.35 0.90
C VAL A 49 1.48 -6.94 1.14
N CYS A 50 2.17 -6.53 2.21
CA CYS A 50 3.49 -7.08 2.55
C CYS A 50 3.43 -8.60 2.77
N LYS A 51 2.42 -9.09 3.49
CA LYS A 51 2.21 -10.52 3.73
C LYS A 51 1.94 -11.26 2.42
N ALA A 52 1.09 -10.72 1.56
CA ALA A 52 0.79 -11.32 0.26
C ALA A 52 2.04 -11.39 -0.63
N LEU A 53 2.88 -10.35 -0.67
CA LEU A 53 4.13 -10.36 -1.43
C LEU A 53 5.16 -11.35 -0.88
N HIS A 54 5.27 -11.47 0.45
CA HIS A 54 6.26 -12.33 1.10
C HIS A 54 5.87 -13.82 1.11
N ASP A 55 4.61 -14.12 1.42
CA ASP A 55 4.15 -15.49 1.67
C ASP A 55 3.61 -16.16 0.40
N SER A 56 3.12 -15.39 -0.59
CA SER A 56 2.47 -15.95 -1.77
C SER A 56 3.42 -16.82 -2.58
N ARG A 57 3.09 -18.11 -2.67
CA ARG A 57 3.76 -19.06 -3.57
C ARG A 57 3.63 -18.62 -5.02
N THR A 58 2.51 -18.01 -5.37
CA THR A 58 2.25 -17.53 -6.71
C THR A 58 3.19 -16.39 -7.12
N VAL A 59 3.40 -15.42 -6.24
CA VAL A 59 4.40 -14.35 -6.45
C VAL A 59 5.79 -14.97 -6.65
N LYS A 60 6.16 -15.95 -5.82
CA LYS A 60 7.44 -16.67 -5.94
C LYS A 60 7.58 -17.43 -7.26
N ASN A 61 6.51 -18.07 -7.74
CA ASN A 61 6.51 -18.76 -9.03
C ASN A 61 6.73 -17.78 -10.19
N ILE A 62 6.06 -16.62 -10.18
CA ILE A 62 6.23 -15.58 -11.21
C ILE A 62 7.67 -15.03 -11.19
N LEU A 63 8.21 -14.69 -10.02
CA LEU A 63 9.60 -14.26 -9.89
C LEU A 63 10.59 -15.35 -10.32
N GLY A 64 10.30 -16.61 -10.02
CA GLY A 64 11.07 -17.77 -10.47
C GLY A 64 11.08 -17.92 -12.00
N LEU A 65 9.95 -17.69 -12.67
CA LEU A 65 9.88 -17.67 -14.14
C LEU A 65 10.73 -16.55 -14.72
N VAL A 66 10.65 -15.35 -14.15
CA VAL A 66 11.50 -14.21 -14.57
C VAL A 66 12.99 -14.58 -14.44
N LEU A 67 13.37 -15.19 -13.32
CA LEU A 67 14.75 -15.63 -13.07
C LEU A 67 15.18 -16.71 -14.07
N ALA A 68 14.36 -17.74 -14.28
CA ALA A 68 14.67 -18.85 -15.17
C ALA A 68 14.83 -18.39 -16.63
N PHE A 69 13.89 -17.60 -17.15
CA PHE A 69 14.01 -17.06 -18.49
C PHE A 69 15.16 -16.06 -18.62
N GLY A 70 15.38 -15.23 -17.60
CA GLY A 70 16.53 -14.33 -17.53
C GLY A 70 17.86 -15.07 -17.61
N ASN A 71 18.02 -16.15 -16.84
CA ASN A 71 19.22 -16.99 -16.86
C ASN A 71 19.40 -17.69 -18.20
N PHE A 72 18.33 -18.24 -18.79
CA PHE A 72 18.38 -18.85 -20.12
C PHE A 72 18.84 -17.87 -21.19
N MET A 73 18.24 -16.67 -21.23
CA MET A 73 18.57 -15.63 -22.21
C MET A 73 20.00 -15.08 -22.03
N ASN A 74 20.52 -15.08 -20.80
CA ASN A 74 21.87 -14.62 -20.49
C ASN A 74 22.92 -15.74 -20.39
N GLY A 75 22.56 -16.99 -20.74
CA GLY A 75 23.34 -18.22 -20.49
C GLY A 75 24.75 -18.29 -21.10
N GLY A 76 25.12 -17.36 -21.98
CA GLY A 76 26.49 -17.24 -22.52
C GLY A 76 27.38 -16.24 -21.77
N ASN A 77 26.83 -15.48 -20.82
CA ASN A 77 27.55 -14.47 -20.07
C ASN A 77 27.89 -14.99 -18.66
N ARG A 78 29.19 -15.14 -18.37
CA ARG A 78 29.73 -15.67 -17.10
C ARG A 78 29.23 -14.95 -15.85
N THR A 79 28.76 -13.70 -15.96
CA THR A 79 28.24 -12.91 -14.83
C THR A 79 26.72 -12.75 -14.81
N ARG A 80 26.01 -13.12 -15.89
CA ARG A 80 24.55 -12.86 -16.03
C ARG A 80 23.69 -14.09 -16.27
N GLY A 81 24.27 -15.22 -16.67
CA GLY A 81 23.53 -16.44 -17.03
C GLY A 81 23.27 -17.43 -15.90
N GLN A 82 23.77 -17.15 -14.69
CA GLN A 82 23.71 -18.03 -13.50
C GLN A 82 23.39 -17.21 -12.24
N ALA A 83 22.38 -16.35 -12.32
CA ALA A 83 21.96 -15.53 -11.19
C ALA A 83 21.06 -16.34 -10.23
N ASP A 84 21.24 -16.13 -8.93
CA ASP A 84 20.36 -16.66 -7.87
C ASP A 84 19.15 -15.74 -7.59
N GLY A 85 19.18 -14.53 -8.15
CA GLY A 85 18.12 -13.53 -7.98
C GLY A 85 18.36 -12.29 -8.84
N PHE A 86 17.43 -11.35 -8.78
CA PHE A 86 17.50 -10.08 -9.49
C PHE A 86 16.91 -8.95 -8.64
N ILE A 87 17.29 -7.72 -8.98
CA ILE A 87 16.71 -6.52 -8.39
C ILE A 87 15.37 -6.23 -9.09
N LEU A 88 14.35 -5.84 -8.33
CA LEU A 88 12.98 -5.64 -8.84
C LEU A 88 12.85 -4.53 -9.90
N ASP A 89 13.88 -3.69 -10.08
CA ASP A 89 13.94 -2.65 -11.12
C ASP A 89 13.97 -3.22 -12.55
N ILE A 90 14.23 -4.53 -12.70
CA ILE A 90 14.13 -5.23 -13.98
C ILE A 90 12.68 -5.47 -14.40
N LEU A 91 11.72 -5.55 -13.46
CA LEU A 91 10.34 -5.94 -13.77
C LEU A 91 9.67 -5.03 -14.81
N PRO A 92 9.80 -3.68 -14.74
CA PRO A 92 9.26 -2.81 -15.78
C PRO A 92 9.90 -3.01 -17.16
N LYS A 93 11.15 -3.49 -17.23
CA LYS A 93 11.93 -3.68 -18.46
C LYS A 93 11.50 -4.93 -19.24
N LEU A 94 10.79 -5.86 -18.59
CA LEU A 94 10.33 -7.11 -19.23
C LEU A 94 9.38 -6.86 -20.41
N LYS A 95 8.68 -5.72 -20.44
CA LYS A 95 7.82 -5.32 -21.56
C LYS A 95 8.61 -4.88 -22.79
N ASP A 96 9.85 -4.43 -22.60
CA ASP A 96 10.70 -3.84 -23.64
C ASP A 96 11.52 -4.91 -24.38
N VAL A 97 11.76 -6.05 -23.72
CA VAL A 97 12.37 -7.24 -24.34
C VAL A 97 11.34 -7.93 -25.21
N LYS A 98 11.60 -8.02 -26.53
CA LYS A 98 10.67 -8.59 -27.51
C LYS A 98 11.23 -9.82 -28.20
N SER A 99 10.32 -10.64 -28.73
CA SER A 99 10.65 -11.69 -29.69
C SER A 99 11.30 -11.12 -30.96
N SER A 100 11.98 -11.97 -31.73
CA SER A 100 12.69 -11.58 -32.96
C SER A 100 11.78 -10.96 -34.02
N ASP A 101 10.51 -11.34 -34.04
CA ASP A 101 9.45 -10.79 -34.91
C ASP A 101 8.75 -9.56 -34.30
N GLY A 102 9.12 -9.16 -33.08
CA GLY A 102 8.53 -8.02 -32.37
C GLY A 102 7.09 -8.22 -31.88
N ALA A 103 6.50 -9.41 -32.08
CA ALA A 103 5.08 -9.66 -31.85
C ALA A 103 4.72 -9.83 -30.37
N LYS A 104 5.63 -10.37 -29.55
CA LYS A 104 5.40 -10.62 -28.12
C LYS A 104 6.54 -10.08 -27.28
N SER A 105 6.22 -9.52 -26.11
CA SER A 105 7.22 -9.16 -25.11
C SER A 105 7.53 -10.36 -24.22
N LEU A 106 8.66 -10.32 -23.52
CA LEU A 106 9.00 -11.30 -22.50
C LEU A 106 7.92 -11.31 -21.39
N LEU A 107 7.40 -10.13 -21.04
CA LEU A 107 6.27 -10.03 -20.11
C LEU A 107 5.04 -10.81 -20.60
N SER A 108 4.60 -10.62 -21.85
CA SER A 108 3.42 -11.33 -22.36
C SER A 108 3.66 -12.83 -22.50
N TYR A 109 4.89 -13.24 -22.80
CA TYR A 109 5.29 -14.64 -22.80
C TYR A 109 5.23 -15.27 -21.41
N ILE A 110 5.75 -14.60 -20.38
CA ILE A 110 5.72 -15.07 -18.98
C ILE A 110 4.28 -15.25 -18.50
N VAL A 111 3.40 -14.28 -18.78
CA VAL A 111 1.97 -14.37 -18.41
C VAL A 111 1.32 -15.58 -19.08
N ALA A 112 1.52 -15.76 -20.40
CA ALA A 112 0.98 -16.90 -21.12
C ALA A 112 1.54 -18.24 -20.62
N TYR A 113 2.83 -18.29 -20.28
CA TYR A 113 3.47 -19.48 -19.73
C TYR A 113 2.94 -19.80 -18.33
N TYR A 114 2.75 -18.80 -17.48
CA TYR A 114 2.17 -18.96 -16.15
C TYR A 114 0.77 -19.56 -16.25
N LEU A 115 -0.11 -18.94 -17.04
CA LEU A 115 -1.49 -19.42 -17.23
C LEU A 115 -1.53 -20.86 -17.77
N LYS A 116 -0.63 -21.22 -18.69
CA LYS A 116 -0.60 -22.55 -19.27
C LYS A 116 -0.09 -23.64 -18.31
N ASN A 117 0.84 -23.33 -17.42
CA ASN A 117 1.58 -24.35 -16.65
C ASN A 117 1.33 -24.32 -15.14
N PHE A 118 0.82 -23.21 -14.58
CA PHE A 118 0.63 -23.03 -13.15
C PHE A 118 -0.82 -22.77 -12.74
N ASP A 119 -1.68 -22.38 -13.69
CA ASP A 119 -3.07 -22.07 -13.43
C ASP A 119 -3.97 -23.14 -14.06
N GLU A 120 -4.42 -24.08 -13.24
CA GLU A 120 -5.30 -25.18 -13.66
C GLU A 120 -6.71 -24.68 -14.07
N ASP A 121 -7.07 -23.46 -13.65
CA ASP A 121 -8.34 -22.80 -13.94
C ASP A 121 -8.21 -21.68 -14.97
N ALA A 122 -7.07 -21.58 -15.66
CA ALA A 122 -6.85 -20.56 -16.67
C ALA A 122 -7.99 -20.56 -17.73
N GLY A 123 -8.66 -19.41 -17.86
CA GLY A 123 -9.78 -19.23 -18.79
C GLY A 123 -11.15 -19.70 -18.27
N ARG A 124 -11.25 -20.12 -17.00
CA ARG A 124 -12.52 -20.39 -16.30
C ARG A 124 -12.94 -19.19 -15.45
N GLU A 125 -14.21 -19.14 -15.06
CA GLU A 125 -14.75 -18.10 -14.16
C GLU A 125 -14.13 -18.15 -12.75
N THR A 126 -13.51 -19.27 -12.36
CA THR A 126 -12.85 -19.45 -11.06
C THR A 126 -11.40 -18.94 -11.02
N CYS A 127 -10.86 -18.46 -12.15
CA CYS A 127 -9.50 -17.93 -12.23
C CYS A 127 -9.32 -16.73 -11.29
N VAL A 128 -8.40 -16.83 -10.33
CA VAL A 128 -8.10 -15.76 -9.38
C VAL A 128 -6.84 -15.01 -9.81
N PHE A 129 -6.87 -13.69 -9.72
CA PHE A 129 -5.69 -12.88 -10.02
C PHE A 129 -4.52 -13.26 -9.09
N PRO A 130 -3.35 -13.67 -9.64
CA PRO A 130 -2.27 -14.30 -8.88
C PRO A 130 -1.47 -13.35 -7.95
N LEU A 131 -1.70 -12.04 -8.05
CA LEU A 131 -0.96 -10.99 -7.34
C LEU A 131 -1.91 -10.22 -6.41
N PRO A 132 -1.37 -9.46 -5.43
CA PRO A 132 -2.19 -8.56 -4.64
C PRO A 132 -2.98 -7.60 -5.53
N GLU A 133 -4.18 -7.24 -5.08
CA GLU A 133 -5.05 -6.29 -5.78
C GLU A 133 -4.29 -5.01 -6.15
N PRO A 134 -4.30 -4.57 -7.43
CA PRO A 134 -3.52 -3.42 -7.88
C PRO A 134 -3.82 -2.14 -7.09
N HIS A 135 -5.08 -1.97 -6.68
CA HIS A 135 -5.51 -0.83 -5.88
C HIS A 135 -4.83 -0.81 -4.50
N ASP A 136 -4.82 -1.94 -3.79
CA ASP A 136 -4.21 -2.06 -2.46
C ASP A 136 -2.70 -1.90 -2.53
N LEU A 137 -2.07 -2.48 -3.57
CA LEU A 137 -0.64 -2.33 -3.83
C LEU A 137 -0.28 -0.86 -4.11
N PHE A 138 -1.07 -0.16 -4.93
CA PHE A 138 -0.88 1.26 -5.20
C PHE A 138 -1.03 2.08 -3.93
N GLN A 139 -2.09 1.88 -3.15
CA GLN A 139 -2.28 2.60 -1.89
C GLN A 139 -1.11 2.38 -0.94
N ALA A 140 -0.70 1.12 -0.71
CA ALA A 140 0.44 0.80 0.15
C ALA A 140 1.73 1.47 -0.33
N SER A 141 1.96 1.56 -1.64
CA SER A 141 3.14 2.21 -2.22
C SER A 141 3.23 3.72 -1.94
N GLN A 142 2.10 4.39 -1.70
CA GLN A 142 2.05 5.82 -1.43
C GLN A 142 2.17 6.15 0.06
N MET A 143 2.10 5.15 0.95
CA MET A 143 2.17 5.36 2.40
C MET A 143 3.60 5.64 2.86
N LYS A 144 3.74 6.56 3.82
CA LYS A 144 5.04 6.90 4.44
C LYS A 144 4.97 6.67 5.93
N PHE A 145 6.00 6.01 6.49
CA PHE A 145 6.09 5.76 7.93
C PHE A 145 6.15 7.05 8.75
N ASP A 146 6.77 8.10 8.21
CA ASP A 146 6.82 9.41 8.86
C ASP A 146 5.43 10.01 9.09
N ASP A 147 4.48 9.78 8.17
CA ASP A 147 3.12 10.31 8.29
C ASP A 147 2.37 9.58 9.41
N PHE A 148 2.50 8.25 9.50
CA PHE A 148 1.95 7.48 10.62
C PHE A 148 2.53 7.92 11.96
N GLN A 149 3.85 8.15 12.01
CA GLN A 149 4.51 8.59 13.23
C GLN A 149 4.02 9.97 13.66
N LYS A 150 3.84 10.90 12.72
CA LYS A 150 3.26 12.22 13.00
C LYS A 150 1.83 12.11 13.52
N ASP A 151 0.98 11.35 12.84
CA ASP A 151 -0.43 11.16 13.23
C ASP A 151 -0.55 10.56 14.64
N LEU A 152 0.21 9.51 14.94
CA LEU A 152 0.23 8.87 16.26
C LEU A 152 0.81 9.78 17.34
N THR A 153 1.84 10.55 17.02
CA THR A 153 2.43 11.52 17.96
C THR A 153 1.45 12.63 18.28
N GLN A 154 0.72 13.13 17.27
CA GLN A 154 -0.30 14.14 17.47
C GLN A 154 -1.44 13.61 18.35
N LEU A 155 -1.99 12.43 18.03
CA LEU A 155 -3.02 11.79 18.87
C LEU A 155 -2.54 11.58 20.31
N ARG A 156 -1.28 11.23 20.51
CA ARG A 156 -0.69 11.07 21.85
C ARG A 156 -0.59 12.39 22.60
N LYS A 157 -0.21 13.49 21.93
CA LYS A 157 -0.19 14.84 22.53
C LYS A 157 -1.59 15.27 22.92
N ASP A 158 -2.55 15.10 22.01
CA ASP A 158 -3.94 15.48 22.23
C ASP A 158 -4.57 14.68 23.38
N LEU A 159 -4.23 13.39 23.50
CA LEU A 159 -4.67 12.55 24.61
C LEU A 159 -4.10 12.99 25.97
N ARG A 160 -2.87 13.52 25.99
CA ARG A 160 -2.23 14.02 27.23
C ARG A 160 -2.71 15.41 27.63
N GLY A 161 -3.35 16.13 26.71
CA GLY A 161 -3.68 17.54 26.90
C GLY A 161 -2.44 18.44 26.85
N ASP A 162 -1.38 18.00 26.18
CA ASP A 162 -0.11 18.75 26.00
C ASP A 162 -0.21 19.78 24.84
N THR A 163 -1.42 20.22 24.50
CA THR A 163 -1.72 21.09 23.35
C THR A 163 -1.81 22.57 23.72
#